data_AF-A0A2T6SZW3-F1
#
_entry.id   AF-A0A2T6SZW3-F1
#
_cell.length_a   1.000
_cell.length_b   1.000
_cell.length_c   1.000
_cell.angle_alpha   90.00
_cell.angle_beta   90.00
_cell.angle_gamma   90.00
#
_symmetry.space_group_name_H-M   'P 1'
#
loop_
_entity.id
_entity.type
_entity.pdbx_description
1 polymer ?
#
loop_
_entity_poly.entity_id
_entity_poly.type
_entity_poly.pdbx_seq_one_letter_code
_entity_poly.pdbx_strand_id
1 'polypeptide(L)'
;VDVCRLLLTGELPKNQDESLEFELELRHRSFVHESLLNMFSAFPSNAHPMAKLSSGVSILSTLYSTHQNMHTEEDYQTMARRIVAKIPTLAAICYRNEVGAPIIYPDIARSYVENILFMLRGYPYSRLKHTTQGEVGITPLEVEAFDKILTLHADHG
;
A
#
# COMPACT_ATOMS: atom_id res chain seq x y z
N VAL A 1 2.75 4.02 10.86
CA VAL A 1 1.31 3.60 10.87
C VAL A 1 0.51 4.34 11.95
N ASP A 2 1.07 4.55 13.14
CA ASP A 2 0.40 5.26 14.24
C ASP A 2 -0.08 6.67 13.89
N VAL A 3 0.70 7.43 13.12
CA VAL A 3 0.29 8.75 12.63
C VAL A 3 -0.96 8.66 11.75
N CYS A 4 -1.05 7.64 10.89
CA CYS A 4 -2.26 7.42 10.08
C CYS A 4 -3.47 7.11 10.96
N ARG A 5 -3.31 6.31 12.03
CA ARG A 5 -4.39 6.02 12.97
C ARG A 5 -4.85 7.29 13.70
N LEU A 6 -3.91 8.10 14.18
CA LEU A 6 -4.20 9.39 14.80
C LEU A 6 -5.02 10.28 13.86
N LEU A 7 -4.61 10.39 12.59
CA LEU A 7 -5.33 11.22 11.61
C LEU A 7 -6.72 10.67 11.27
N LEU A 8 -6.91 9.34 11.24
CA LEU A 8 -8.20 8.71 10.92
C LEU A 8 -9.20 8.68 12.09
N THR A 9 -8.70 8.55 13.32
CA THR A 9 -9.55 8.30 14.50
C THR A 9 -9.49 9.41 15.54
N GLY A 10 -8.55 10.35 15.42
CA GLY A 10 -8.29 11.40 16.41
C GLY A 10 -7.49 10.94 17.62
N GLU A 11 -7.17 9.65 17.74
CA GLU A 11 -6.48 9.08 18.89
C GLU A 11 -5.22 8.29 18.49
N LEU A 12 -4.14 8.48 19.26
CA LEU A 12 -2.96 7.63 19.17
C LEU A 12 -3.23 6.23 19.77
N PRO A 13 -2.54 5.18 19.30
CA PRO A 13 -2.56 3.89 19.96
C PRO A 13 -2.12 4.00 21.43
N LYS A 14 -2.84 3.33 22.31
CA LYS A 14 -2.59 3.34 23.76
C LYS A 14 -1.37 2.51 24.14
N ASN A 15 -1.09 1.47 23.35
CA ASN A 15 0.02 0.56 23.56
C ASN A 15 0.49 -0.04 22.22
N GLN A 16 1.57 -0.82 22.28
CA GLN A 16 2.15 -1.46 21.09
C GLN A 16 1.22 -2.51 20.47
N ASP A 17 0.42 -3.21 21.28
CA ASP A 17 -0.49 -4.24 20.77
C ASP A 17 -1.58 -3.65 19.87
N GLU A 18 -2.13 -2.50 20.26
CA GLU A 18 -3.16 -1.79 19.48
C GLU A 18 -2.58 -1.14 18.21
N SER A 19 -1.31 -0.75 18.23
CA SER A 19 -0.56 -0.33 17.04
C SER A 19 -0.39 -1.50 16.07
N LEU A 20 0.04 -2.65 16.59
CA LEU A 20 0.25 -3.88 15.82
C LEU A 20 -1.07 -4.41 15.23
N GLU A 21 -2.18 -4.36 15.97
CA GLU A 21 -3.50 -4.77 15.48
C GLU A 21 -3.93 -3.93 14.28
N PHE A 22 -3.81 -2.61 14.38
CA PHE A 22 -4.13 -1.71 13.28
C PHE A 22 -3.18 -1.91 12.08
N GLU A 23 -1.89 -2.09 12.31
CA GLU A 23 -0.93 -2.42 11.24
C GLU A 23 -1.28 -3.74 10.55
N LEU A 24 -1.60 -4.79 11.30
CA LEU A 24 -2.03 -6.08 10.76
C LEU A 24 -3.33 -5.96 9.97
N GLU A 25 -4.28 -5.17 10.43
CA GLU A 25 -5.50 -4.89 9.68
C GLU A 25 -5.18 -4.28 8.30
N LEU A 26 -4.31 -3.27 8.25
CA LEU A 26 -3.89 -2.65 6.99
C LEU A 26 -3.17 -3.65 6.08
N ARG A 27 -2.30 -4.50 6.64
CA ARG A 27 -1.57 -5.53 5.89
C ARG A 27 -2.50 -6.59 5.30
N HIS A 28 -3.52 -7.02 6.01
CA HIS A 28 -4.52 -7.94 5.43
C HIS A 28 -5.38 -7.27 4.36
N ARG A 29 -5.67 -5.97 4.51
CA ARG A 29 -6.45 -5.19 3.54
C ARG A 29 -5.64 -4.75 2.31
N SER A 30 -4.32 -4.92 2.28
CA SER A 30 -3.49 -4.39 1.20
C SER A 30 -3.65 -5.12 -0.13
N PHE A 31 -4.18 -6.34 -0.13
CA PHE A 31 -4.48 -7.08 -1.37
C PHE A 31 -5.54 -6.37 -2.20
N VAL A 32 -5.32 -6.30 -3.51
CA VAL A 32 -6.27 -5.72 -4.46
C VAL A 32 -7.00 -6.83 -5.22
N HIS A 33 -8.19 -6.52 -5.73
CA HIS A 33 -8.94 -7.47 -6.54
C HIS A 33 -8.21 -7.75 -7.86
N GLU A 34 -8.12 -9.00 -8.29
CA GLU A 34 -7.36 -9.40 -9.50
C GLU A 34 -7.81 -8.69 -10.79
N SER A 35 -9.11 -8.41 -10.93
CA SER A 35 -9.63 -7.59 -12.05
C SER A 35 -8.94 -6.23 -12.20
N LEU A 36 -8.44 -5.66 -11.10
CA LEU A 36 -7.68 -4.41 -11.14
C LEU A 36 -6.32 -4.62 -11.82
N LEU A 37 -5.65 -5.76 -11.63
CA LEU A 37 -4.38 -6.07 -12.32
C LEU A 37 -4.57 -6.19 -13.83
N ASN A 38 -5.69 -6.80 -14.26
CA ASN A 38 -6.05 -6.89 -15.68
C ASN A 38 -6.22 -5.50 -16.30
N MET A 39 -6.84 -4.57 -15.56
CA MET A 39 -7.03 -3.20 -16.01
C MET A 39 -5.69 -2.44 -16.07
N PHE A 40 -4.77 -2.67 -15.13
CA PHE A 40 -3.43 -2.09 -15.20
C PHE A 40 -2.64 -2.56 -16.43
N SER A 41 -2.90 -3.78 -16.89
CA SER A 41 -2.29 -4.33 -18.11
C SER A 41 -2.86 -3.73 -19.40
N ALA A 42 -4.03 -3.08 -19.33
CA ALA A 42 -4.67 -2.43 -20.47
C ALA A 42 -4.18 -0.98 -20.71
N PHE A 43 -3.43 -0.40 -19.77
CA PHE A 43 -2.88 0.93 -19.98
C PHE A 43 -1.82 0.95 -21.09
N PRO A 44 -1.73 2.05 -21.86
CA PRO A 44 -0.58 2.28 -22.72
C PRO A 44 0.73 2.26 -21.93
N SER A 45 1.78 1.68 -22.53
CA SER A 45 3.09 1.55 -21.88
C SER A 45 3.68 2.91 -21.45
N ASN A 46 3.33 3.99 -22.15
CA ASN A 46 3.78 5.35 -21.91
C ASN A 46 2.81 6.22 -21.08
N ALA A 47 1.73 5.65 -20.54
CA ALA A 47 0.81 6.42 -19.72
C ALA A 47 1.45 6.85 -18.39
N HIS A 48 1.26 8.11 -18.02
CA HIS A 48 1.87 8.70 -16.82
C HIS A 48 1.44 7.95 -15.54
N PRO A 49 2.35 7.63 -14.60
CA PRO A 49 2.04 6.83 -13.41
C PRO A 49 0.89 7.38 -12.57
N MET A 50 0.82 8.69 -12.40
CA MET A 50 -0.29 9.33 -11.66
C MET A 50 -1.65 9.16 -12.35
N ALA A 51 -1.71 9.09 -13.68
CA ALA A 51 -2.95 8.82 -14.38
C ALA A 51 -3.43 7.39 -14.10
N LYS A 52 -2.51 6.41 -14.17
CA LYS A 52 -2.81 5.01 -13.83
C LYS A 52 -3.27 4.88 -12.37
N LEU A 53 -2.58 5.55 -11.44
CA LEU A 53 -2.92 5.54 -10.01
C LEU A 53 -4.33 6.12 -9.77
N SER A 54 -4.62 7.30 -10.33
CA SER A 54 -5.92 7.96 -10.18
C SER A 54 -7.08 7.11 -10.73
N SER A 55 -6.88 6.48 -11.89
CA SER A 55 -7.85 5.53 -12.43
C SER A 55 -8.02 4.28 -11.56
N GLY A 56 -6.91 3.75 -11.02
CA GLY A 56 -6.94 2.61 -10.09
C GLY A 56 -7.76 2.92 -8.84
N VAL A 57 -7.57 4.10 -8.24
CA VAL A 57 -8.35 4.58 -7.09
C VAL A 57 -9.84 4.72 -7.45
N SER A 58 -10.15 5.31 -8.60
CA SER A 58 -11.53 5.42 -9.08
C SER A 58 -12.21 4.05 -9.19
N ILE A 59 -11.50 3.02 -9.63
CA ILE A 59 -12.04 1.66 -9.77
C ILE A 59 -12.27 0.98 -8.42
N LEU A 60 -11.53 1.33 -7.37
CA LEU A 60 -11.83 0.81 -6.03
C LEU A 60 -13.29 1.13 -5.62
N SER A 61 -13.84 2.27 -6.06
CA SER A 61 -15.23 2.64 -5.76
C SER A 61 -16.26 1.66 -6.34
N THR A 62 -15.96 1.02 -7.48
CA THR A 62 -16.86 0.05 -8.12
C THR A 62 -16.72 -1.34 -7.49
N LEU A 63 -15.51 -1.71 -7.10
CA LEU A 63 -15.20 -3.00 -6.48
C LEU A 63 -15.66 -3.09 -5.03
N TYR A 64 -15.76 -1.95 -4.32
CA TYR A 64 -16.10 -1.89 -2.90
C TYR A 64 -17.40 -1.12 -2.66
N SER A 65 -18.46 -1.49 -3.39
CA SER A 65 -19.78 -0.83 -3.32
C SER A 65 -20.58 -1.11 -2.04
N THR A 66 -20.15 -2.06 -1.21
CA THR A 66 -20.88 -2.48 0.00
C THR A 66 -20.81 -1.50 1.17
N HIS A 67 -19.92 -0.51 1.13
CA HIS A 67 -19.76 0.50 2.18
C HIS A 67 -19.78 1.91 1.59
N GLN A 68 -20.85 2.24 0.85
CA GLN A 68 -21.00 3.53 0.19
C GLN A 68 -21.70 4.58 1.05
N ASN A 69 -22.30 4.20 2.20
CA ASN A 69 -23.02 5.14 3.03
C ASN A 69 -22.07 5.96 3.91
N MET A 70 -21.54 7.05 3.35
CA MET A 70 -20.61 7.95 4.02
C MET A 70 -21.22 8.69 5.23
N HIS A 71 -22.52 8.58 5.46
CA HIS A 71 -23.16 9.12 6.67
C HIS A 71 -23.06 8.19 7.87
N THR A 72 -22.65 6.94 7.67
CA THR A 72 -22.38 6.00 8.77
C THR A 72 -20.89 5.96 9.05
N GLU A 73 -20.53 6.19 10.31
CA GLU A 73 -19.12 6.20 10.75
C GLU A 73 -18.41 4.88 10.42
N GLU A 74 -19.12 3.76 10.54
CA GLU A 74 -18.56 2.43 10.27
C GLU A 74 -18.16 2.25 8.80
N ASP A 75 -19.03 2.63 7.85
CA ASP A 75 -18.72 2.56 6.41
C ASP A 75 -17.59 3.53 6.05
N TYR A 76 -17.61 4.74 6.61
CA TYR A 76 -16.57 5.75 6.41
C TYR A 76 -15.20 5.22 6.86
N GLN A 77 -15.09 4.75 8.10
CA GLN A 77 -13.86 4.18 8.66
C GLN A 77 -13.39 2.97 7.85
N THR A 78 -14.34 2.12 7.42
CA THR A 78 -14.01 0.94 6.61
C THR A 78 -13.43 1.32 5.26
N MET A 79 -14.00 2.32 4.57
CA MET A 79 -13.46 2.83 3.31
C MET A 79 -12.12 3.54 3.49
N ALA A 80 -11.98 4.38 4.51
CA ALA A 80 -10.74 5.07 4.80
C ALA A 80 -9.58 4.09 5.02
N ARG A 81 -9.79 3.06 5.85
CA ARG A 81 -8.79 2.00 6.07
C ARG A 81 -8.48 1.20 4.80
N ARG A 82 -9.48 0.93 3.94
CA ARG A 82 -9.24 0.24 2.65
C ARG A 82 -8.39 1.08 1.71
N ILE A 83 -8.63 2.39 1.63
CA ILE A 83 -7.84 3.29 0.79
C ILE A 83 -6.40 3.31 1.30
N VAL A 84 -6.18 3.59 2.59
CA VAL A 84 -4.83 3.61 3.18
C VAL A 84 -4.09 2.30 2.96
N ALA A 85 -4.76 1.15 3.15
CA ALA A 85 -4.13 -0.16 2.94
C ALA A 85 -3.77 -0.45 1.47
N LYS A 86 -4.57 0.00 0.50
CA LYS A 86 -4.44 -0.40 -0.92
C LYS A 86 -3.63 0.59 -1.75
N ILE A 87 -3.56 1.86 -1.37
CA ILE A 87 -2.78 2.88 -2.09
C ILE A 87 -1.32 2.46 -2.31
N PRO A 88 -0.59 1.91 -1.31
CA PRO A 88 0.78 1.47 -1.54
C PRO A 88 0.90 0.33 -2.55
N THR A 89 -0.04 -0.62 -2.52
CA THR A 89 -0.12 -1.71 -3.51
C THR A 89 -0.37 -1.15 -4.91
N LEU A 90 -1.30 -0.20 -5.05
CA LEU A 90 -1.56 0.47 -6.34
C LEU A 90 -0.33 1.23 -6.84
N ALA A 91 0.34 1.98 -5.97
CA ALA A 91 1.56 2.72 -6.33
C ALA A 91 2.67 1.77 -6.80
N ALA A 92 2.85 0.63 -6.12
CA ALA A 92 3.81 -0.38 -6.54
C ALA A 92 3.43 -1.00 -7.90
N ILE A 93 2.15 -1.31 -8.13
CA ILE A 93 1.67 -1.80 -9.43
C ILE A 93 1.94 -0.77 -10.53
N CYS A 94 1.64 0.51 -10.31
CA CYS A 94 1.92 1.59 -11.27
C CYS A 94 3.39 1.62 -11.66
N TYR A 95 4.28 1.64 -10.66
CA TYR A 95 5.73 1.67 -10.88
C TYR A 95 6.22 0.44 -11.63
N ARG A 96 5.80 -0.76 -11.21
CA ARG A 96 6.20 -2.03 -11.85
C ARG A 96 5.74 -2.10 -13.29
N ASN A 97 4.52 -1.67 -13.55
CA ASN A 97 3.95 -1.61 -14.89
C ASN A 97 4.72 -0.62 -15.79
N GLU A 98 5.19 0.51 -15.25
CA GLU A 98 6.02 1.47 -15.98
C GLU A 98 7.39 0.90 -16.36
N VAL A 99 8.05 0.17 -15.45
CA VAL A 99 9.37 -0.44 -15.74
C VAL A 99 9.27 -1.81 -16.43
N GLY A 100 8.06 -2.28 -16.75
CA GLY A 100 7.83 -3.58 -17.39
C GLY A 100 8.18 -4.79 -16.50
N ALA A 101 8.22 -4.61 -15.18
CA ALA A 101 8.51 -5.67 -14.23
C ALA A 101 7.25 -6.44 -13.81
N PRO A 102 7.38 -7.72 -13.42
CA PRO A 102 6.27 -8.47 -12.84
C PRO A 102 5.77 -7.81 -11.55
N ILE A 103 4.47 -7.91 -11.31
CA ILE A 103 3.83 -7.41 -10.09
C ILE A 103 4.25 -8.30 -8.92
N ILE A 104 4.53 -7.66 -7.78
CA ILE A 104 4.82 -8.33 -6.52
C ILE A 104 3.64 -8.09 -5.58
N TYR A 105 3.07 -9.16 -5.07
CA TYR A 105 1.96 -9.11 -4.13
C TYR A 105 2.43 -8.64 -2.74
N PRO A 106 1.52 -8.04 -1.95
CA PRO A 106 1.80 -7.74 -0.55
C PRO A 106 2.21 -8.99 0.23
N ASP A 107 3.16 -8.82 1.14
CA ASP A 107 3.62 -9.85 2.07
C ASP A 107 3.19 -9.48 3.50
N ILE A 108 2.21 -10.23 4.03
CA ILE A 108 1.66 -10.03 5.38
C ILE A 108 2.64 -10.39 6.50
N ALA A 109 3.83 -10.91 6.19
CA ALA A 109 4.89 -11.15 7.16
C ALA A 109 5.83 -9.94 7.34
N ARG A 110 5.82 -8.98 6.39
CA ARG A 110 6.63 -7.74 6.44
C ARG A 110 5.86 -6.55 7.02
N SER A 111 6.54 -5.67 7.74
CA SER A 111 5.92 -4.46 8.30
C SER A 111 5.33 -3.57 7.20
N TYR A 112 4.45 -2.63 7.55
CA TYR A 112 3.74 -1.79 6.59
C TYR A 112 4.71 -1.14 5.58
N VAL A 113 5.76 -0.47 6.06
CA VAL A 113 6.73 0.23 5.21
C VAL A 113 7.65 -0.72 4.47
N GLU A 114 8.12 -1.78 5.16
CA GLU A 114 8.96 -2.79 4.55
C GLU A 114 8.24 -3.48 3.37
N ASN A 115 6.94 -3.74 3.52
CA ASN A 115 6.11 -4.30 2.48
C ASN A 115 6.01 -3.40 1.24
N ILE A 116 5.95 -2.08 1.41
CA ILE A 116 5.97 -1.13 0.26
C ILE A 116 7.28 -1.26 -0.50
N LEU A 117 8.41 -1.20 0.21
CA LEU A 117 9.74 -1.35 -0.39
C LEU A 117 9.87 -2.70 -1.08
N PHE A 118 9.39 -3.77 -0.46
CA PHE A 118 9.36 -5.11 -1.03
C PHE A 118 8.54 -5.17 -2.32
N MET A 119 7.32 -4.62 -2.35
CA MET A 119 6.50 -4.58 -3.57
C MET A 119 7.16 -3.77 -4.68
N LEU A 120 7.94 -2.72 -4.36
CA LEU A 120 8.66 -1.91 -5.34
C LEU A 120 9.90 -2.58 -5.95
N ARG A 121 10.67 -3.38 -5.18
CA ARG A 121 11.96 -3.93 -5.66
C ARG A 121 12.17 -5.45 -5.54
N GLY A 122 11.24 -6.18 -4.94
CA GLY A 122 11.26 -7.63 -4.85
C GLY A 122 11.14 -8.33 -6.21
N TYR A 123 11.39 -9.63 -6.19
CA TYR A 123 11.27 -10.55 -7.31
C TYR A 123 10.22 -11.62 -6.98
N PRO A 124 9.68 -12.32 -8.00
CA PRO A 124 8.72 -13.40 -7.78
C PRO A 124 9.21 -14.42 -6.74
N TYR A 125 8.25 -15.05 -6.05
CA TYR A 125 8.51 -16.03 -4.98
C TYR A 125 9.14 -15.45 -3.70
N SER A 126 8.76 -14.22 -3.35
CA SER A 126 9.25 -13.49 -2.15
C SER A 126 10.76 -13.41 -2.03
N ARG A 127 11.42 -13.08 -3.15
CA ARG A 127 12.88 -12.93 -3.22
C ARG A 127 13.27 -11.48 -3.30
N LEU A 128 14.45 -11.14 -2.77
CA LEU A 128 15.09 -9.87 -3.03
C LEU A 128 16.24 -10.05 -4.03
N LYS A 129 16.90 -8.96 -4.37
CA LYS A 129 17.97 -8.95 -5.37
C LYS A 129 19.14 -9.80 -4.87
N HIS A 130 19.58 -10.80 -5.65
CA HIS A 130 20.81 -11.54 -5.35
C HIS A 130 22.00 -11.00 -6.13
N THR A 131 23.15 -10.97 -5.47
CA THR A 131 24.46 -10.57 -6.03
C THR A 131 25.50 -11.64 -5.74
N THR A 132 26.71 -11.48 -6.27
CA THR A 132 27.85 -12.35 -5.93
C THR A 132 28.20 -12.36 -4.44
N GLN A 133 27.73 -11.37 -3.68
CA GLN A 133 27.94 -11.24 -2.24
C GLN A 133 26.75 -11.73 -1.40
N GLY A 134 25.67 -12.22 -2.03
CA GLY A 134 24.47 -12.71 -1.35
C GLY A 134 23.20 -11.91 -1.69
N GLU A 135 22.13 -12.15 -0.93
CA GLU A 135 20.87 -11.40 -1.05
C GLU A 135 21.03 -9.98 -0.51
N VAL A 136 20.61 -9.00 -1.29
CA VAL A 136 20.52 -7.60 -0.89
C VAL A 136 19.17 -7.38 -0.24
N GLY A 137 19.15 -7.47 1.08
CA GLY A 137 17.97 -7.29 1.92
C GLY A 137 17.45 -5.85 1.93
N ILE A 138 16.25 -5.69 2.49
CA ILE A 138 15.73 -4.37 2.87
C ILE A 138 16.37 -3.98 4.20
N THR A 139 17.11 -2.88 4.23
CA THR A 139 17.83 -2.47 5.44
C THR A 139 16.91 -1.71 6.40
N PRO A 140 17.17 -1.76 7.72
CA PRO A 140 16.41 -0.97 8.69
C PRO A 140 16.45 0.54 8.42
N LEU A 141 17.58 1.05 7.92
CA LEU A 141 17.75 2.46 7.58
C LEU A 141 16.82 2.90 6.43
N GLU A 142 16.64 2.05 5.41
CA GLU A 142 15.71 2.33 4.32
C GLU A 142 14.26 2.36 4.80
N VAL A 143 13.89 1.44 5.70
CA VAL A 143 12.57 1.41 6.32
C VAL A 143 12.33 2.69 7.13
N GLU A 144 13.28 3.07 7.98
CA GLU A 144 13.19 4.27 8.81
C GLU A 144 13.11 5.56 7.96
N ALA A 145 13.94 5.66 6.92
CA ALA A 145 13.95 6.82 6.03
C ALA A 145 12.61 6.96 5.28
N PHE A 146 12.06 5.84 4.79
CA PHE A 146 10.79 5.86 4.07
C PHE A 146 9.60 6.13 5.00
N ASP A 147 9.62 5.59 6.22
CA ASP A 147 8.59 5.88 7.24
C ASP A 147 8.54 7.37 7.60
N LYS A 148 9.72 8.02 7.71
CA LYS A 148 9.83 9.46 7.90
C LYS A 148 9.26 10.24 6.72
N ILE A 149 9.54 9.84 5.49
CA ILE A 149 8.97 10.48 4.29
C ILE A 149 7.44 10.41 4.33
N LEU A 150 6.87 9.22 4.57
CA LEU A 150 5.43 9.04 4.65
C LEU A 150 4.80 9.87 5.78
N THR A 151 5.45 9.91 6.93
CA THR A 151 4.98 10.69 8.09
C THR A 151 5.00 12.19 7.82
N LEU A 152 6.06 12.71 7.20
CA LEU A 152 6.19 14.13 6.87
C LEU A 152 5.19 14.61 5.83
N HIS A 153 4.67 13.72 4.98
CA HIS A 153 3.67 14.02 3.94
C HIS A 153 2.26 13.53 4.32
N ALA A 154 2.05 13.13 5.58
CA ALA A 154 0.80 12.52 6.01
C ALA A 154 -0.38 13.49 5.96
N ASP A 155 -0.15 14.77 6.27
CA ASP A 155 -1.14 15.84 6.20
C ASP A 155 -0.46 17.22 6.14
N HIS A 156 -1.10 18.18 5.47
CA HIS A 156 -0.62 19.57 5.35
C HIS A 156 -1.71 20.64 5.51
N GLY A 157 -2.94 20.28 5.93
CA GLY A 157 -4.04 21.22 6.18
C GLY A 157 -4.85 21.61 4.94
#